data_AF-A0A7Y8SVW9-F1
#
_entry.id   AF-A0A7Y8SVW9-F1
#
_cell.length_a   1.000
_cell.length_b   1.000
_cell.length_c   1.000
_cell.angle_alpha   90.00
_cell.angle_beta   90.00
_cell.angle_gamma   90.00
#
_symmetry.space_group_name_H-M   'P 1'
#
loop_
_entity.id
_entity.type
_entity.pdbx_description
1 polymer ?
#
loop_
_entity_poly.entity_id
_entity_poly.type
_entity_poly.pdbx_seq_one_letter_code
_entity_poly.pdbx_strand_id
1 'polypeptide(L)'
;MSSQEELVIRGLTNAGRKFRPSDWAERLCGVFAAVGPDNRTQYSAHIFPITREGMYCVVVNRKLEDADPMAFRFLMDFARDNDLQVVEGRHAPRS
;
A
#
# COMPACT_ATOMS: atom_id res chain seq x y z
N MET A 1 14.85 6.72 11.01
CA MET A 1 13.38 6.54 10.96
C MET A 1 13.11 5.05 11.08
N SER A 2 12.31 4.67 12.08
CA SER A 2 12.08 3.26 12.43
C SER A 2 11.36 2.55 11.28
N SER A 3 11.90 1.41 10.85
CA SER A 3 11.27 0.56 9.82
C SER A 3 9.96 -0.08 10.30
N GLN A 4 9.56 0.11 11.56
CA GLN A 4 8.36 -0.48 12.17
C GLN A 4 7.09 0.36 11.98
N GLU A 5 7.23 1.58 11.43
CA GLU A 5 6.12 2.54 11.26
C GLU A 5 5.35 2.33 9.94
N GLU A 6 5.65 1.28 9.18
CA GLU A 6 5.10 1.07 7.85
C GLU A 6 4.68 -0.38 7.65
N LEU A 7 3.63 -0.56 6.86
CA LEU A 7 3.16 -1.84 6.36
C LEU A 7 3.29 -1.84 4.85
N VAL A 8 3.63 -2.99 4.28
CA VAL A 8 3.73 -3.17 2.82
C VAL A 8 2.77 -4.26 2.39
N ILE A 9 1.76 -3.90 1.61
CA ILE A 9 0.88 -4.83 0.92
C ILE A 9 1.59 -5.25 -0.36
N ARG A 10 1.99 -6.52 -0.45
CA ARG A 10 2.72 -7.07 -1.59
C ARG A 10 1.74 -7.48 -2.68
N GLY A 11 2.12 -7.31 -3.94
CA GLY A 11 1.43 -7.91 -5.09
C GLY A 11 1.67 -9.41 -5.21
N LEU A 12 1.73 -10.12 -4.08
CA LEU A 12 1.92 -11.56 -3.95
C LEU A 12 0.81 -12.10 -3.04
N THR A 13 0.11 -13.13 -3.50
CA THR A 13 -0.86 -13.81 -2.65
C THR A 13 -0.16 -14.67 -1.59
N ASN A 14 -0.86 -15.10 -0.54
CA ASN A 14 -0.31 -16.04 0.43
C ASN A 14 0.07 -17.38 -0.24
N ALA A 15 -0.62 -17.76 -1.31
CA ALA A 15 -0.25 -18.88 -2.18
C ALA A 15 0.98 -18.65 -3.11
N GLY A 16 1.68 -17.51 -2.99
CA GLY A 16 2.89 -17.22 -3.79
C GLY A 16 2.62 -16.84 -5.25
N ARG A 17 1.41 -16.41 -5.61
CA ARG A 17 1.06 -15.99 -6.98
C ARG A 17 1.10 -14.48 -7.11
N LYS A 18 1.59 -13.98 -8.26
CA LYS A 18 1.60 -12.54 -8.56
C LYS A 18 0.17 -12.03 -8.74
N PHE A 19 -0.19 -10.99 -7.99
CA PHE A 19 -1.49 -10.32 -8.11
C PHE A 19 -1.58 -9.50 -9.39
N ARG A 20 -2.78 -9.42 -9.97
CA ARG A 20 -3.07 -8.77 -11.25
C ARG A 20 -4.35 -7.93 -11.12
N PRO A 21 -4.52 -6.88 -11.93
CA PRO A 21 -3.61 -6.40 -12.98
C PRO A 21 -2.32 -5.78 -12.43
N SER A 22 -1.31 -5.51 -13.28
CA SER A 22 -0.02 -4.96 -12.83
C SER A 22 -0.11 -3.52 -12.33
N ASP A 23 -1.15 -2.77 -12.69
CA ASP A 23 -1.40 -1.39 -12.27
C ASP A 23 -2.24 -1.30 -10.98
N TRP A 24 -2.50 -2.42 -10.29
CA TRP A 24 -3.37 -2.46 -9.10
C TRP A 24 -2.92 -1.51 -7.98
N ALA A 25 -1.61 -1.39 -7.75
CA ALA A 25 -1.06 -0.58 -6.67
C ALA A 25 -1.30 0.92 -6.94
N GLU A 26 -1.15 1.34 -8.20
CA GLU A 26 -1.45 2.71 -8.63
C GLU A 26 -2.95 3.00 -8.52
N ARG A 27 -3.79 2.07 -8.98
CA ARG A 27 -5.26 2.18 -8.85
C ARG A 27 -5.69 2.31 -7.40
N LEU A 28 -5.14 1.49 -6.51
CA LEU A 28 -5.46 1.51 -5.08
C LEU A 28 -5.06 2.84 -4.44
N CYS A 29 -3.85 3.35 -4.72
CA CYS A 29 -3.40 4.65 -4.21
C CYS A 29 -4.23 5.80 -4.79
N GLY A 30 -4.68 5.68 -6.04
CA GLY A 30 -5.53 6.67 -6.72
C GLY A 30 -6.90 6.86 -6.07
N VAL A 31 -7.44 5.86 -5.36
CA VAL A 31 -8.69 6.00 -4.59
C VAL A 31 -8.56 7.03 -3.47
N PHE A 32 -7.35 7.20 -2.93
CA PHE A 32 -7.03 8.13 -1.85
C PHE A 32 -6.44 9.45 -2.35
N ALA A 33 -6.44 9.66 -3.66
CA ALA A 33 -5.95 10.89 -4.23
C ALA A 33 -7.06 11.93 -4.26
N ALA A 34 -6.80 13.10 -3.69
CA ALA A 34 -7.69 14.25 -3.78
C ALA A 34 -7.23 15.16 -4.92
N VAL A 35 -8.19 15.74 -5.65
CA VAL A 35 -7.89 16.82 -6.60
C VAL A 35 -7.85 18.12 -5.80
N GLY A 36 -6.66 18.72 -5.71
CA GLY A 36 -6.47 20.02 -5.07
C GLY A 36 -7.12 21.16 -5.85
N PRO A 37 -7.29 22.34 -5.22
CA PRO A 37 -7.88 23.52 -5.85
C PRO A 37 -7.10 24.06 -7.06
N ASP A 38 -5.86 23.59 -7.27
CA ASP A 38 -5.00 23.86 -8.42
C ASP A 38 -5.07 22.78 -9.51
N ASN A 39 -6.09 21.91 -9.47
CA ASN A 39 -6.23 20.73 -10.32
C ASN A 39 -5.05 19.73 -10.24
N ARG A 40 -4.25 19.78 -9.16
CA ARG A 40 -3.19 18.79 -8.94
C ARG A 40 -3.69 17.66 -8.05
N THR A 41 -3.43 16.44 -8.50
CA THR A 41 -3.66 15.23 -7.72
C THR A 41 -2.70 15.19 -6.54
N GLN A 42 -3.24 15.29 -5.32
CA GLN A 42 -2.50 15.13 -4.08
C GLN A 42 -2.77 13.73 -3.52
N TYR A 43 -1.75 12.89 -3.51
CA TYR A 43 -1.80 11.60 -2.85
C TYR A 43 -1.71 11.80 -1.33
N SER A 44 -2.41 10.97 -0.56
CA SER A 44 -2.19 10.90 0.89
C SER A 44 -0.70 10.63 1.16
N ALA A 45 -0.06 11.47 1.98
CA ALA A 45 1.36 11.34 2.33
C ALA A 45 1.68 10.00 3.03
N HIS A 46 0.66 9.25 3.43
CA HIS A 46 0.77 7.99 4.15
C HIS A 46 0.60 6.76 3.26
N ILE A 47 0.25 6.91 1.97
CA ILE A 47 0.00 5.78 1.06
C ILE A 47 0.68 6.05 -0.27
N PHE A 48 1.52 5.13 -0.75
CA PHE A 48 2.15 5.27 -2.06
C PHE A 48 2.54 3.91 -2.69
N PRO A 49 2.48 3.81 -4.03
CA PRO A 49 2.89 2.60 -4.73
C PRO A 49 4.41 2.53 -4.84
N ILE A 50 4.96 1.32 -4.76
CA ILE A 50 6.38 1.05 -5.04
C ILE A 50 6.53 -0.21 -5.89
N THR A 51 7.66 -0.33 -6.58
CA THR A 51 8.09 -1.60 -7.18
C THR A 51 9.19 -2.19 -6.35
N ARG A 52 9.03 -3.44 -5.93
CA ARG A 52 10.00 -4.21 -5.15
C ARG A 52 10.16 -5.59 -5.77
N GLU A 53 11.41 -6.00 -6.05
CA GLU A 53 11.70 -7.36 -6.57
C GLU A 53 10.87 -7.70 -7.83
N GLY A 54 10.61 -6.72 -8.71
CA GLY A 54 9.79 -6.90 -9.93
C GLY A 54 8.27 -7.02 -9.69
N MET A 55 7.82 -6.66 -8.49
CA MET A 55 6.43 -6.72 -8.05
C MET A 55 5.96 -5.35 -7.57
N TYR A 56 4.72 -5.01 -7.92
CA TYR A 56 4.07 -3.82 -7.41
C TYR A 56 3.56 -4.07 -6.00
N CYS A 57 3.79 -3.10 -5.12
CA CYS A 57 3.38 -3.11 -3.73
C CYS A 57 2.80 -1.74 -3.35
N VAL A 58 2.06 -1.69 -2.25
CA VAL A 58 1.59 -0.45 -1.62
C VAL A 58 2.21 -0.32 -0.25
N VAL A 59 2.85 0.81 0.01
CA VAL A 59 3.33 1.18 1.34
C VAL A 59 2.25 1.96 2.07
N VAL A 60 1.98 1.59 3.31
CA VAL A 60 1.01 2.23 4.20
C VAL A 60 1.76 2.65 5.47
N ASN A 61 1.84 3.95 5.74
CA ASN A 61 2.36 4.44 7.00
C ASN A 61 1.34 4.18 8.11
N ARG A 62 1.78 3.62 9.24
CA ARG A 62 0.90 3.31 10.40
C ARG A 62 0.21 4.54 10.98
N LYS A 63 0.77 5.75 10.82
CA LYS A 63 0.11 7.01 11.20
C LYS A 63 -1.21 7.23 10.46
N LEU A 64 -1.45 6.54 9.35
CA LEU A 64 -2.76 6.54 8.69
C LEU A 64 -3.86 5.97 9.59
N GLU A 65 -3.56 5.01 10.45
CA GLU A 65 -4.55 4.42 11.36
C GLU A 65 -5.13 5.47 12.31
N ASP A 66 -4.29 6.40 12.79
CA ASP A 66 -4.73 7.52 13.64
C ASP A 66 -5.37 8.65 12.82
N ALA A 67 -4.80 8.97 11.64
CA ALA A 67 -5.22 10.12 10.83
C ALA A 67 -6.52 9.86 10.04
N ASP A 68 -6.67 8.66 9.51
CA ASP A 68 -7.85 8.18 8.77
C ASP A 68 -8.04 6.66 8.97
N PRO A 69 -8.68 6.26 10.09
CA PRO A 69 -8.92 4.85 10.41
C PRO A 69 -9.72 4.12 9.33
N MET A 70 -10.60 4.82 8.60
CA MET A 70 -11.42 4.23 7.55
C MET A 70 -10.59 3.88 6.32
N ALA A 71 -9.70 4.78 5.90
CA ALA A 71 -8.74 4.50 4.83
C ALA A 71 -7.79 3.36 5.20
N PHE A 72 -7.27 3.36 6.44
CA PHE A 72 -6.41 2.28 6.91
C PHE A 72 -7.13 0.93 6.87
N ARG A 73 -8.35 0.87 7.42
CA ARG A 73 -9.17 -0.34 7.39
C ARG A 73 -9.45 -0.81 5.97
N PHE A 74 -9.79 0.11 5.06
CA PHE A 74 -10.03 -0.23 3.65
C PHE A 74 -8.80 -0.90 3.00
N LEU A 75 -7.59 -0.39 3.25
CA LEU A 75 -6.35 -0.98 2.73
C LEU A 75 -6.11 -2.39 3.29
N MET A 76 -6.35 -2.59 4.59
CA MET A 76 -6.17 -3.89 5.23
C MET A 76 -7.22 -4.91 4.78
N ASP A 77 -8.48 -4.47 4.62
CA ASP A 77 -9.56 -5.29 4.10
C ASP A 77 -9.30 -5.64 2.63
N PHE A 78 -8.83 -4.70 1.80
CA PHE A 78 -8.40 -4.96 0.42
C PHE A 78 -7.32 -6.06 0.35
N ALA A 79 -6.31 -5.99 1.21
CA ALA A 79 -5.26 -7.00 1.25
C ALA A 79 -5.83 -8.37 1.64
N ARG A 80 -6.70 -8.42 2.66
CA ARG A 80 -7.34 -9.67 3.12
C ARG A 80 -8.22 -10.30 2.03
N ASP A 81 -9.09 -9.51 1.42
CA ASP A 81 -10.06 -9.99 0.44
C ASP A 81 -9.39 -10.53 -0.84
N ASN A 82 -8.19 -10.02 -1.16
CA ASN A 82 -7.39 -10.46 -2.30
C ASN A 82 -6.29 -11.47 -1.93
N ASP A 83 -6.31 -12.01 -0.71
CA ASP A 83 -5.31 -12.96 -0.18
C ASP A 83 -3.87 -12.45 -0.30
N LEU A 84 -3.64 -11.13 -0.18
CA LEU A 84 -2.33 -10.52 -0.34
C LEU A 84 -1.49 -10.60 0.92
N GLN A 85 -0.19 -10.79 0.74
CA GLN A 85 0.77 -10.73 1.84
C GLN A 85 0.95 -9.30 2.34
N VAL A 86 0.88 -9.11 3.65
CA VAL A 86 1.23 -7.85 4.32
C VAL A 86 2.45 -8.08 5.18
N VAL A 87 3.48 -7.25 5.01
CA VAL A 87 4.74 -7.34 5.78
C VAL A 87 5.03 -6.03 6.49
N GLU A 88 5.68 -6.11 7.65
CA GLU A 88 6.13 -4.93 8.39
C GLU A 88 7.42 -4.36 7.78
N GLY A 89 7.42 -3.03 7.65
CA GLY A 89 8.53 -2.23 7.17
C GLY A 89 8.79 -2.26 5.68
N ARG A 90 9.36 -1.16 5.18
CA ARG A 90 9.87 -1.10 3.80
C ARG A 90 10.99 -2.11 3.52
N HIS A 91 11.59 -2.73 4.54
CA HIS A 91 12.65 -3.73 4.43
C HIS A 91 12.17 -5.15 4.74
N ALA A 92 11.85 -5.97 3.74
CA ALA A 92 12.03 -7.42 3.88
C ALA A 92 13.51 -7.70 4.20
N PRO A 93 13.81 -8.76 5.00
CA PRO A 93 15.16 -9.06 5.42
C PRO A 93 16.10 -9.15 4.21
N ARG A 94 17.27 -8.52 4.32
CA ARG A 94 18.39 -8.83 3.42
C ARG A 94 18.80 -10.28 3.72
N SER A 95 18.54 -11.19 2.80
CA SER A 95 19.19 -12.50 2.76
C SER A 95 20.69 -12.34 2.57
#